data_AF-A0A3D5JKK1-F1
#
_entry.id   AF-A0A3D5JKK1-F1
#
_cell.length_a   1.000
_cell.length_b   1.000
_cell.length_c   1.000
_cell.angle_alpha   90.00
_cell.angle_beta   90.00
_cell.angle_gamma   90.00
#
_symmetry.space_group_name_H-M   'P 1'
#
loop_
_entity.id
_entity.type
_entity.pdbx_description
1 polymer ?
#
loop_
_entity_poly.entity_id
_entity_poly.type
_entity_poly.pdbx_seq_one_letter_code
_entity_poly.pdbx_strand_id
1 'polypeptide(L)'
;MDGTITGNRTLQRSRGTADLAFRHGDLVRLYQRGAAKALLPRTYGPFQEAVLVNTAGGITGGDRYRYGCDANASRVVVTTQAAERAYRSS
;
A
#
# COMPACT_ATOMS: atom_id res chain seq x y z
N MET A 1 26.07 29.78 -23.64
CA MET A 1 25.07 28.76 -23.99
C MET A 1 25.20 27.67 -22.97
N ASP A 2 24.28 27.60 -22.02
CA ASP A 2 24.26 26.56 -20.98
C ASP A 2 22.88 26.50 -20.32
N GLY A 3 21.89 26.20 -21.16
CA GLY A 3 21.03 25.04 -20.89
C GLY A 3 20.11 25.06 -19.68
N THR A 4 19.66 26.22 -19.17
CA THR A 4 18.51 26.30 -18.25
C THR A 4 17.22 25.93 -18.97
N ILE A 5 17.04 24.64 -19.25
CA ILE A 5 15.74 24.07 -19.56
C ILE A 5 14.99 24.00 -18.23
N THR A 6 14.34 25.09 -17.84
CA THR A 6 13.25 25.08 -16.85
C THR A 6 12.00 24.54 -17.55
N GLY A 7 12.12 23.37 -18.18
CA GLY A 7 10.98 22.62 -18.67
C GLY A 7 10.28 22.04 -17.46
N ASN A 8 8.97 22.29 -17.33
CA ASN A 8 8.14 21.71 -16.28
C ASN A 8 8.13 20.18 -16.44
N ARG A 9 9.15 19.52 -15.89
CA ARG A 9 9.40 18.10 -16.11
C ARG A 9 8.48 17.31 -15.20
N THR A 10 7.40 16.78 -15.78
CA THR A 10 6.49 15.91 -15.05
C THR A 10 7.22 14.62 -14.72
N LEU A 11 7.67 14.49 -13.46
CA LEU A 11 8.31 13.27 -12.98
C LEU A 11 7.27 12.14 -12.86
N GLN A 12 7.67 10.92 -13.18
CA GLN A 12 6.84 9.73 -12.96
C GLN A 12 6.49 9.61 -11.47
N ARG A 13 5.21 9.40 -11.16
CA ARG A 13 4.71 9.21 -9.79
C ARG A 13 4.20 7.80 -9.60
N SER A 14 4.55 7.20 -8.48
CA SER A 14 4.02 5.89 -8.09
C SER A 14 2.58 6.02 -7.62
N ARG A 15 1.77 5.02 -7.99
CA ARG A 15 0.38 4.89 -7.53
C ARG A 15 0.12 3.46 -7.08
N GLY A 16 -0.27 3.28 -5.82
CA GLY A 16 -0.55 1.97 -5.23
C GLY A 16 -1.93 1.87 -4.61
N THR A 17 -2.54 0.68 -4.68
CA THR A 17 -3.76 0.38 -3.93
C THR A 17 -3.74 -1.06 -3.41
N ALA A 18 -4.08 -1.26 -2.14
CA ALA A 18 -4.46 -2.57 -1.61
C ALA A 18 -5.82 -2.44 -0.91
N ASP A 19 -6.81 -3.20 -1.36
CA ASP A 19 -8.17 -3.18 -0.81
C ASP A 19 -8.60 -4.61 -0.47
N LEU A 20 -8.84 -4.83 0.83
CA LEU A 20 -9.19 -6.11 1.43
C LEU A 20 -10.63 -6.06 1.92
N ALA A 21 -11.35 -7.17 1.82
CA ALA A 21 -12.60 -7.34 2.53
C ALA A 21 -12.71 -8.74 3.09
N PHE A 22 -13.08 -8.83 4.36
CA PHE A 22 -13.35 -10.06 5.07
C PHE A 22 -14.82 -10.13 5.46
N ARG A 23 -15.41 -11.32 5.32
CA ARG A 23 -16.80 -11.59 5.72
C ARG A 23 -16.88 -12.94 6.42
N HIS A 24 -17.33 -12.95 7.68
CA HIS A 24 -17.36 -14.15 8.52
C HIS A 24 -16.04 -14.93 8.58
N GLY A 25 -14.91 -14.21 8.51
CA GLY A 25 -13.56 -14.80 8.51
C GLY A 25 -13.01 -15.18 7.13
N ASP A 26 -13.83 -15.19 6.08
CA ASP A 26 -13.39 -15.45 4.72
C ASP A 26 -12.91 -14.18 4.02
N LEU A 27 -11.82 -14.28 3.25
CA LEU A 27 -11.38 -13.21 2.38
C LEU A 27 -12.26 -13.16 1.12
N VAL A 28 -13.12 -12.15 1.05
CA VAL A 28 -14.06 -11.96 -0.07
C VAL A 28 -13.60 -10.92 -1.08
N ARG A 29 -12.56 -10.13 -0.77
CA ARG A 29 -11.90 -9.22 -1.70
C ARG A 29 -10.41 -9.14 -1.43
N LEU A 30 -9.62 -9.27 -2.49
CA LEU A 30 -8.19 -8.98 -2.50
C LEU A 30 -7.86 -8.22 -3.79
N TYR A 31 -7.93 -6.90 -3.75
CA TYR A 31 -7.52 -6.05 -4.85
C TYR A 31 -6.16 -5.43 -4.56
N GLN A 32 -5.26 -5.50 -5.54
CA GLN A 32 -3.89 -4.98 -5.41
C GLN A 32 -3.44 -4.30 -6.71
N ARG A 33 -2.79 -3.14 -6.60
CA ARG A 33 -2.28 -2.36 -7.73
C ARG A 33 -0.98 -1.66 -7.37
N GLY A 34 -0.07 -1.57 -8.35
CA GLY A 34 1.21 -0.88 -8.18
C GLY A 34 2.08 -1.57 -7.14
N ALA A 35 2.83 -0.78 -6.37
CA ALA A 35 3.71 -1.28 -5.31
C ALA A 35 2.98 -1.58 -3.98
N ALA A 36 1.69 -1.29 -3.87
CA ALA A 36 0.91 -1.69 -2.69
C ALA A 36 0.58 -3.18 -2.77
N LYS A 37 0.83 -3.90 -1.67
CA LYS A 37 0.58 -5.33 -1.53
C LYS A 37 -0.03 -5.63 -0.16
N ALA A 38 -0.77 -6.73 -0.09
CA ALA A 38 -1.23 -7.35 1.14
C ALA A 38 -0.70 -8.79 1.17
N LEU A 39 0.10 -9.10 2.19
CA LEU A 39 0.53 -10.45 2.50
C LEU A 39 -0.46 -11.05 3.50
N LEU A 40 -0.81 -12.32 3.31
CA LEU A 40 -1.79 -13.03 4.12
C LEU A 40 -1.08 -14.21 4.80
N PRO A 41 -0.56 -14.04 6.03
CA PRO A 41 0.07 -15.11 6.76
C PRO A 41 -0.90 -16.26 7.01
N ARG A 42 -0.38 -17.49 7.11
CA ARG A 42 -1.15 -18.61 7.64
C ARG A 42 -1.27 -18.42 9.15
N THR A 43 -2.46 -18.05 9.60
CA THR A 43 -2.76 -17.93 11.03
C THR A 43 -3.38 -19.21 11.56
N TYR A 44 -3.00 -19.58 12.79
CA TYR A 44 -3.60 -20.71 13.52
C TYR A 44 -4.43 -20.24 14.72
N GLY A 45 -4.52 -18.93 14.93
CA GLY A 45 -5.31 -18.29 15.97
C GLY A 45 -6.71 -17.88 15.49
N PRO A 46 -7.52 -17.25 16.36
CA PRO A 46 -8.92 -16.92 16.06
C PRO A 46 -9.08 -15.67 15.18
N PHE A 47 -7.98 -15.15 14.63
CA PHE A 47 -7.95 -13.91 13.85
C PHE A 47 -7.39 -14.17 12.45
N GLN A 48 -7.90 -13.41 11.48
CA GLN A 48 -7.28 -13.26 10.18
C GLN A 48 -6.20 -12.19 10.27
N GLU A 49 -5.06 -12.42 9.64
CA GLU A 49 -3.99 -11.43 9.58
C GLU A 49 -3.76 -10.95 8.15
N ALA A 50 -3.49 -9.66 8.02
CA ALA A 50 -2.99 -9.07 6.81
C ALA A 50 -1.83 -8.13 7.12
N VAL A 51 -0.77 -8.22 6.31
CA VAL A 51 0.39 -7.34 6.39
C VAL A 51 0.42 -6.50 5.11
N LEU A 52 0.19 -5.20 5.26
CA LEU A 52 0.26 -4.23 4.18
C LEU A 52 1.71 -3.85 3.92
N VAL A 53 2.13 -3.94 2.66
CA VAL A 53 3.51 -3.70 2.24
C VAL A 53 3.53 -2.76 1.05
N ASN A 54 4.41 -1.76 1.12
CA ASN A 54 4.84 -1.01 -0.05
C ASN A 54 6.15 -1.64 -0.58
N THR A 55 6.12 -2.20 -1.79
CA THR A 55 7.29 -2.82 -2.40
C THR A 55 8.14 -1.84 -3.23
N ALA A 56 7.83 -0.54 -3.19
CA ALA A 56 8.69 0.49 -3.75
C ALA A 56 9.89 0.76 -2.81
N GLY A 57 10.96 1.32 -3.36
CA GLY A 57 12.14 1.72 -2.56
C GLY A 57 11.88 2.87 -1.58
N GLY A 58 10.71 3.50 -1.65
CA GLY A 58 10.21 4.56 -0.78
C GLY A 58 9.16 5.41 -1.49
N ILE A 59 8.73 6.49 -0.85
CA ILE A 59 7.69 7.40 -1.34
C ILE A 59 8.29 8.80 -1.48
N THR A 60 8.04 9.46 -2.62
CA THR A 60 8.42 10.87 -2.83
C THR A 60 7.20 11.76 -3.06
N GLY A 61 7.42 13.07 -3.12
CA GLY A 61 6.35 14.06 -3.34
C GLY A 61 5.54 13.75 -4.60
N GLY A 62 4.22 13.69 -4.46
CA GLY A 62 3.29 13.43 -5.56
C GLY A 62 2.93 11.96 -5.78
N ASP A 63 3.61 11.02 -5.11
CA ASP A 63 3.19 9.61 -5.08
C ASP A 63 1.87 9.46 -4.29
N ARG A 64 1.06 8.46 -4.66
CA ARG A 64 -0.26 8.24 -4.04
C ARG A 64 -0.48 6.76 -3.72
N TYR A 65 -0.68 6.44 -2.45
CA TYR A 65 -1.01 5.09 -1.99
C TYR A 65 -2.33 5.09 -1.25
N ARG A 66 -3.14 4.05 -1.45
CA ARG A 66 -4.41 3.82 -0.75
C ARG A 66 -4.44 2.41 -0.20
N TYR A 67 -4.73 2.29 1.09
CA TYR A 67 -4.95 1.02 1.75
C TYR A 67 -6.37 0.99 2.32
N GLY A 68 -7.07 -0.13 2.15
CA GLY A 68 -8.43 -0.34 2.62
C GLY A 68 -8.60 -1.75 3.16
N CYS A 69 -9.37 -1.87 4.25
CA CYS A 69 -9.79 -3.14 4.81
C CYS A 69 -11.21 -3.01 5.35
N ASP A 70 -12.14 -3.79 4.80
CA ASP A 70 -13.47 -4.00 5.37
C ASP A 70 -13.48 -5.32 6.16
N ALA A 71 -14.05 -5.30 7.36
CA ALA A 71 -14.14 -6.45 8.25
C ALA A 71 -15.59 -6.64 8.71
N ASN A 72 -16.38 -7.34 7.91
CA ASN A 72 -17.77 -7.65 8.24
C ASN A 72 -17.85 -8.95 9.06
N ALA A 73 -18.37 -8.85 10.29
CA ALA A 73 -18.50 -10.00 11.20
C ALA A 73 -17.22 -10.86 11.29
N SER A 74 -16.05 -10.21 11.23
CA SER A 74 -14.74 -10.85 11.14
C SER A 74 -13.80 -10.25 12.18
N ARG A 75 -12.84 -11.04 12.65
CA ARG A 75 -11.81 -10.58 13.60
C ARG A 75 -10.48 -10.49 12.85
N VAL A 76 -10.15 -9.29 12.37
CA VAL A 76 -9.00 -9.07 11.49
C VAL A 76 -7.96 -8.21 12.19
N VAL A 77 -6.70 -8.62 12.13
CA VAL A 77 -5.54 -7.83 12.52
C VAL A 77 -4.81 -7.40 11.25
N VAL A 78 -4.74 -6.08 11.04
CA VAL A 78 -4.02 -5.50 9.89
C VAL A 78 -2.81 -4.76 10.42
N THR A 79 -1.65 -5.09 9.87
CA THR A 79 -0.38 -4.45 10.21
C THR A 79 0.29 -3.92 8.95
N THR A 80 1.27 -3.03 9.11
CA THR A 80 2.15 -2.61 8.01
C THR A 80 3.54 -3.17 8.26
N GLN A 81 4.27 -3.55 7.20
CA GLN A 81 5.70 -3.87 7.36
C GLN A 81 6.55 -2.60 7.32
N ALA A 82 7.22 -2.34 8.43
CA ALA A 82 8.18 -1.24 8.63
C ALA A 82 7.58 0.18 8.51
N ALA A 83 8.36 1.17 8.93
CA ALA A 83 8.07 2.56 8.61
C ALA A 83 8.31 2.79 7.10
N GLU A 84 7.32 3.36 6.40
CA GLU A 84 7.52 3.77 5.02
C GLU A 84 8.65 4.83 4.95
N ARG A 85 9.62 4.64 4.06
CA ARG A 85 10.66 5.65 3.81
C ARG A 85 10.06 6.77 2.95
N ALA A 86 9.67 7.86 3.60
CA ALA A 86 9.27 9.08 2.92
C ALA A 86 10.49 9.98 2.67
N TYR A 87 10.71 10.36 1.43
CA TYR A 87 11.78 11.29 1.03
C TYR A 87 11.27 12.73 1.02
N ARG A 88 12.12 13.67 1.43
CA ARG A 88 11.83 15.11 1.31
C ARG A 88 11.59 15.44 -0.16
N SER A 89 10.45 16.05 -0.46
CA SER A 89 10.21 16.70 -1.75
C SER A 89 10.60 18.16 -1.65
N SER A 90 11.45 18.61 -2.57
CA SER A 90 11.78 20.03 -2.83
C SER A 90 10.97 20.55 -4.00
#